data_AF-A0A662YC94-F1
#
_entry.id   AF-A0A662YC94-F1
#
_cell.length_a   1.000
_cell.length_b   1.000
_cell.length_c   1.000
_cell.angle_alpha   90.00
_cell.angle_beta   90.00
_cell.angle_gamma   90.00
#
_symmetry.space_group_name_H-M   'P 1'
#
loop_
_entity.id
_entity.type
_entity.pdbx_description
1 polymer ?
#
loop_
_entity_poly.entity_id
_entity_poly.type
_entity_poly.pdbx_seq_one_letter_code
_entity_poly.pdbx_strand_id
1 'polypeptide(L)'
;MATTKAPVLLFAHGAGFCKEIWEPIIHRMQQSPLLQRSFGVEFVSLDLPYHGTKRDDSEPADIDVERPHQEQEHNSCVTTFHSGSRTKLFDQETFLGIVRRSPEIYKIRAPMPGKSHVMVLEDPADCAEAILADLEELDCFKPRTSRL
;
A
#
# COMPACT_ATOMS: atom_id res chain seq x y z
N MET A 1 7.67 2.38 30.95
CA MET A 1 6.71 1.53 30.18
C MET A 1 6.43 2.24 28.87
N ALA A 2 6.80 1.64 27.73
CA ALA A 2 6.50 2.24 26.44
C ALA A 2 4.99 2.14 26.19
N THR A 3 4.30 3.28 26.13
CA THR A 3 2.91 3.35 25.69
C THR A 3 2.86 2.90 24.24
N THR A 4 2.28 1.74 23.96
CA THR A 4 2.01 1.29 22.60
C THR A 4 0.93 2.20 22.02
N LYS A 5 1.34 3.15 21.17
CA LYS A 5 0.41 3.94 20.36
C LYS A 5 -0.24 3.01 19.34
N ALA A 6 -1.51 3.25 19.05
CA ALA A 6 -2.22 2.48 18.06
C ALA A 6 -1.61 2.70 16.66
N PRO A 7 -1.58 1.67 15.79
CA PRO A 7 -1.08 1.81 14.43
C PRO A 7 -1.92 2.79 13.61
N VAL A 8 -1.28 3.53 12.70
CA VAL A 8 -1.98 4.36 11.70
C VAL A 8 -1.76 3.74 10.33
N LEU A 9 -2.84 3.48 9.59
CA LEU A 9 -2.81 3.03 8.20
C LEU A 9 -3.09 4.23 7.29
N LEU A 10 -2.06 4.65 6.56
CA LEU A 10 -2.08 5.80 5.65
C LEU A 10 -2.31 5.34 4.21
N PHE A 11 -3.30 5.93 3.53
CA PHE A 11 -3.67 5.62 2.15
C PHE A 11 -3.48 6.85 1.26
N ALA A 12 -2.54 6.76 0.31
CA ALA A 12 -2.30 7.76 -0.72
C ALA A 12 -2.83 7.26 -2.06
N HIS A 13 -3.60 8.08 -2.77
CA HIS A 13 -4.18 7.70 -4.07
C HIS A 13 -3.21 7.98 -5.22
N GLY A 14 -3.44 7.32 -6.37
CA GLY A 14 -2.71 7.59 -7.62
C GLY A 14 -3.16 8.88 -8.33
N ALA A 15 -2.48 9.22 -9.43
CA ALA A 15 -2.85 10.35 -10.28
C ALA A 15 -4.29 10.24 -10.82
N GLY A 16 -5.03 11.35 -10.80
CA GLY A 16 -6.41 11.41 -11.32
C GLY A 16 -7.50 10.95 -10.36
N PHE A 17 -7.16 10.48 -9.16
CA PHE A 17 -8.12 10.12 -8.10
C PHE A 17 -8.06 11.09 -6.92
N CYS A 18 -8.93 10.84 -5.94
CA CYS A 18 -9.00 11.49 -4.64
C CYS A 18 -9.05 10.42 -3.53
N LYS A 19 -8.95 10.84 -2.27
CA LYS A 19 -8.86 9.95 -1.11
C LYS A 19 -10.03 8.96 -0.97
N GLU A 20 -11.21 9.32 -1.49
CA GLU A 20 -12.44 8.51 -1.41
C GLU A 20 -12.32 7.17 -2.16
N ILE A 21 -11.36 7.06 -3.09
CA ILE A 21 -11.07 5.82 -3.82
C ILE A 21 -10.80 4.62 -2.88
N TRP A 22 -10.31 4.91 -1.67
CA TRP A 22 -9.94 3.91 -0.68
C TRP A 22 -11.10 3.49 0.23
N GLU A 23 -12.23 4.21 0.23
CA GLU A 23 -13.36 3.93 1.15
C GLU A 23 -13.85 2.48 1.10
N PRO A 24 -14.05 1.85 -0.08
CA PRO A 24 -14.54 0.47 -0.12
C PRO A 24 -13.56 -0.55 0.49
N ILE A 25 -12.24 -0.28 0.38
CA ILE A 25 -11.17 -1.10 0.95
C ILE A 25 -11.10 -0.86 2.46
N ILE A 26 -11.04 0.42 2.88
CA ILE A 26 -10.97 0.81 4.30
C ILE A 26 -12.16 0.23 5.07
N HIS A 27 -13.38 0.31 4.53
CA HIS A 27 -14.57 -0.25 5.16
C HIS A 27 -14.46 -1.75 5.42
N ARG A 28 -13.88 -2.51 4.47
CA ARG A 28 -13.65 -3.96 4.63
C ARG A 28 -12.58 -4.25 5.65
N MET A 29 -11.48 -3.50 5.61
CA MET A 29 -10.39 -3.64 6.57
C MET A 29 -10.88 -3.38 8.00
N GLN A 30 -11.73 -2.38 8.22
CA GLN A 30 -12.36 -2.09 9.52
C GLN A 30 -13.26 -3.24 10.03
N GLN A 31 -13.83 -4.03 9.12
CA GLN A 31 -14.64 -5.21 9.45
C GLN A 31 -13.82 -6.48 9.67
N SER A 32 -12.51 -6.44 9.36
CA SER A 32 -11.66 -7.62 9.47
C SER A 32 -11.42 -8.01 10.94
N PRO A 33 -11.41 -9.32 11.26
CA PRO A 33 -11.07 -9.79 12.60
C PRO A 33 -9.65 -9.35 13.04
N LEU A 34 -8.70 -9.24 12.11
CA LEU A 34 -7.33 -8.84 12.40
C LEU A 34 -7.26 -7.44 13.04
N LEU A 35 -7.93 -6.47 12.43
CA LEU A 35 -7.88 -5.08 12.88
C LEU A 35 -8.85 -4.82 14.03
N GLN A 36 -9.95 -5.56 14.15
CA GLN A 36 -10.82 -5.50 15.33
C GLN A 36 -10.14 -6.00 16.61
N ARG A 37 -9.20 -6.94 16.51
CA ARG A 37 -8.37 -7.41 17.65
C ARG A 37 -7.32 -6.38 18.07
N SER A 38 -6.93 -5.49 17.16
CA SER A 38 -5.88 -4.51 17.36
C SER A 38 -6.49 -3.21 17.87
N PHE A 39 -6.31 -2.90 19.15
CA PHE A 39 -6.93 -1.71 19.75
C PHE A 39 -6.49 -0.42 19.04
N GLY A 40 -7.47 0.26 18.41
CA GLY A 40 -7.37 1.67 18.02
C GLY A 40 -6.70 1.98 16.69
N VAL A 41 -6.61 1.03 15.75
CA VAL A 41 -6.03 1.30 14.42
C VAL A 41 -6.73 2.50 13.78
N GLU A 42 -5.96 3.53 13.45
CA GLU A 42 -6.44 4.73 12.79
C GLU A 42 -6.29 4.59 11.28
N PHE A 43 -7.31 4.99 10.52
CA PHE A 43 -7.27 5.00 9.06
C PHE A 43 -7.23 6.44 8.57
N VAL A 44 -6.21 6.78 7.79
CA VAL A 44 -6.01 8.12 7.24
C VAL A 44 -5.90 8.01 5.74
N SER A 45 -6.77 8.67 4.99
CA SER A 45 -6.62 8.86 3.54
C SER A 45 -6.42 10.34 3.23
N LEU A 46 -5.53 10.64 2.30
CA LEU A 46 -5.11 12.01 1.98
C LEU A 46 -5.34 12.34 0.51
N ASP A 47 -5.55 13.62 0.23
CA ASP A 47 -5.54 14.16 -1.14
C ASP A 47 -4.17 14.76 -1.44
N LEU A 48 -3.47 14.19 -2.43
CA LEU A 48 -2.19 14.71 -2.89
C LEU A 48 -2.37 16.06 -3.61
N PRO A 49 -1.43 17.02 -3.47
CA PRO A 49 -1.40 18.23 -4.29
C PRO A 49 -1.38 17.89 -5.78
N TYR A 50 -1.90 18.76 -6.65
CA TYR A 50 -1.93 18.59 -8.11
C TYR A 50 -2.78 17.41 -8.63
N HIS A 51 -3.57 16.76 -7.76
CA HIS A 51 -4.40 15.62 -8.12
C HIS A 51 -5.89 15.91 -7.90
N GLY A 52 -6.76 15.14 -8.57
CA GLY A 52 -8.21 15.21 -8.42
C GLY A 52 -8.74 16.63 -8.67
N THR A 53 -9.47 17.18 -7.70
CA THR A 53 -10.02 18.56 -7.77
C THR A 53 -8.96 19.65 -7.60
N LYS A 54 -7.75 19.31 -7.17
CA LYS A 54 -6.59 20.22 -7.05
C LYS A 54 -5.64 20.12 -8.25
N ARG A 55 -6.05 19.44 -9.32
CA ARG A 55 -5.24 19.32 -10.53
C ARG A 55 -4.93 20.69 -11.10
N ASP A 56 -3.65 20.91 -11.37
CA ASP A 56 -3.14 22.15 -11.93
C ASP A 56 -2.08 21.78 -12.97
N ASP A 57 -2.38 22.09 -14.23
CA ASP A 57 -1.51 21.85 -15.38
C ASP A 57 -0.71 23.12 -15.76
N SER A 58 -0.69 24.15 -14.89
CA SER A 58 0.04 25.40 -15.16
C SER A 58 1.56 25.28 -14.99
N GLU A 59 2.02 24.30 -14.22
CA GLU A 59 3.45 24.01 -14.03
C GLU A 59 3.79 22.62 -14.61
N PRO A 60 4.88 22.49 -15.39
CA PRO A 60 5.31 21.22 -15.93
C PRO A 60 5.88 20.31 -14.82
N ALA A 61 5.62 19.00 -14.93
CA ALA A 61 6.21 18.02 -14.02
C ALA A 61 7.73 17.92 -14.25
N ASP A 62 8.51 18.02 -13.17
CA ASP A 62 9.93 17.69 -13.16
C ASP A 62 10.11 16.22 -12.79
N ILE A 63 10.82 15.46 -13.63
CA ILE A 63 10.98 14.01 -13.49
C ILE A 63 12.46 13.70 -13.38
N ASP A 64 12.87 13.16 -12.23
CA ASP A 64 14.22 12.61 -12.06
C ASP A 64 14.34 11.28 -12.84
N VAL A 65 15.00 11.35 -14.00
CA VAL A 65 15.29 10.21 -14.86
C VAL A 65 16.66 9.60 -14.61
N GLU A 66 17.54 10.27 -13.86
CA GLU A 66 18.90 9.80 -13.62
C GLU A 66 18.95 8.77 -12.48
N ARG A 67 18.07 8.93 -11.49
CA ARG A 67 18.07 8.08 -10.28
C ARG A 67 16.68 7.54 -9.92
N PRO A 68 16.00 6.83 -10.84
CA PRO A 68 14.60 6.42 -10.67
C PRO A 68 14.33 5.44 -9.51
N HIS A 69 15.37 4.93 -8.84
CA HIS A 69 15.27 3.94 -7.76
C HIS A 69 15.97 4.35 -6.47
N GLN A 70 16.46 5.58 -6.37
CA GLN A 70 17.23 6.03 -5.21
C GLN A 70 16.44 5.90 -3.90
N GLU A 71 15.14 6.19 -3.93
CA GLU A 71 14.28 6.10 -2.74
C GLU A 71 14.18 4.67 -2.21
N GLN A 72 14.21 3.66 -3.09
CA GLN A 72 14.20 2.26 -2.69
C GLN A 72 15.53 1.82 -2.06
N GLU A 73 16.65 2.45 -2.40
CA GLU A 73 17.95 2.14 -1.77
C GLU A 73 18.02 2.61 -0.30
N HIS A 74 17.26 3.65 0.06
CA HIS A 74 17.25 4.21 1.40
C HIS A 74 16.16 3.63 2.32
N ASN A 75 15.21 2.88 1.77
CA ASN A 75 14.12 2.31 2.55
C ASN A 75 14.56 1.08 3.35
N SER A 76 14.34 1.13 4.67
CA SER A 76 14.61 0.02 5.59
C SER A 76 13.34 -0.76 6.00
N CYS A 77 12.16 -0.35 5.50
CA CYS A 77 10.88 -0.93 5.91
C CYS A 77 10.44 -2.03 4.94
N VAL A 78 9.94 -3.14 5.49
CA VAL A 78 9.35 -4.22 4.70
C VAL A 78 8.27 -3.65 3.78
N THR A 79 8.38 -3.93 2.49
CA THR A 79 7.53 -3.38 1.43
C THR A 79 7.05 -4.50 0.52
N THR A 80 5.74 -4.60 0.33
CA THR A 80 5.14 -5.57 -0.58
C THR A 80 4.53 -4.86 -1.79
N PHE A 81 4.93 -5.28 -2.99
CA PHE A 81 4.33 -4.83 -4.24
C PHE A 81 3.17 -5.73 -4.66
N HIS A 82 2.05 -5.08 -5.01
CA HIS A 82 0.86 -5.71 -5.56
C HIS A 82 0.56 -5.14 -6.95
N SER A 83 0.01 -5.97 -7.83
CA SER A 83 -0.35 -5.56 -9.19
C SER A 83 -1.51 -6.39 -9.74
N GLY A 84 -2.22 -5.86 -10.74
CA GLY A 84 -3.21 -6.61 -11.51
C GLY A 84 -2.58 -7.29 -12.72
N SER A 85 -3.00 -8.51 -13.07
CA SER A 85 -2.37 -9.30 -14.13
C SER A 85 -2.52 -8.70 -15.55
N ARG A 86 -3.42 -7.73 -15.74
CA ARG A 86 -3.65 -7.01 -17.02
C ARG A 86 -3.10 -5.59 -17.01
N THR A 87 -2.37 -5.19 -15.97
CA THR A 87 -1.77 -3.86 -15.90
C THR A 87 -0.78 -3.64 -17.06
N LYS A 88 -0.74 -2.40 -17.56
CA LYS A 88 0.30 -1.93 -18.50
C LYS A 88 1.19 -0.85 -17.90
N LEU A 89 0.93 -0.46 -16.65
CA LEU A 89 1.59 0.65 -15.96
C LEU A 89 2.47 0.18 -14.80
N PHE A 90 2.44 -1.10 -14.47
CA PHE A 90 3.32 -1.68 -13.45
C PHE A 90 4.54 -2.27 -14.14
N ASP A 91 5.71 -1.65 -13.94
CA ASP A 91 6.98 -2.14 -14.48
C ASP A 91 7.50 -3.34 -13.68
N GLN A 92 7.00 -4.51 -14.05
CA GLN A 92 7.28 -5.75 -13.33
C GLN A 92 8.77 -6.11 -13.30
N GLU A 93 9.52 -5.86 -14.38
CA GLU A 93 10.94 -6.21 -14.42
C GLU A 93 11.75 -5.36 -13.43
N THR A 94 11.46 -4.06 -13.37
CA THR A 94 12.06 -3.15 -12.40
C THR A 94 11.78 -3.59 -10.96
N PHE A 95 10.52 -3.86 -10.60
CA PHE A 95 10.18 -4.29 -9.24
C PHE A 95 10.78 -5.66 -8.88
N LEU A 96 10.86 -6.60 -9.83
CA LEU A 96 11.59 -7.85 -9.64
C LEU A 96 13.10 -7.60 -9.43
N GLY A 97 13.68 -6.63 -10.14
CA GLY A 97 15.06 -6.19 -9.93
C GLY A 97 15.29 -5.68 -8.51
N ILE A 98 14.37 -4.88 -7.96
CA ILE A 98 14.42 -4.39 -6.58
C ILE A 98 14.35 -5.55 -5.59
N VAL A 99 13.40 -6.48 -5.75
CA VAL A 99 13.25 -7.66 -4.89
C VAL A 99 14.51 -8.54 -4.91
N ARG A 100 15.15 -8.71 -6.07
CA ARG A 100 16.40 -9.48 -6.17
C ARG A 100 17.58 -8.84 -5.44
N ARG A 101 17.61 -7.51 -5.34
CA ARG A 101 18.69 -6.78 -4.65
C ARG A 101 18.57 -6.83 -3.12
N SER A 102 17.35 -6.74 -2.60
CA SER A 102 17.06 -6.70 -1.16
C SER A 102 15.82 -7.52 -0.80
N PRO A 103 15.88 -8.87 -0.90
CA PRO A 103 14.74 -9.75 -0.68
C PRO A 103 14.24 -9.78 0.78
N GLU A 104 15.05 -9.33 1.72
CA GLU A 104 14.69 -9.17 3.13
C GLU A 104 13.79 -7.94 3.40
N ILE A 105 13.82 -6.95 2.50
CA ILE A 105 13.02 -5.73 2.58
C ILE A 105 11.84 -5.80 1.61
N TYR A 106 12.06 -6.25 0.38
CA TYR A 106 11.06 -6.17 -0.68
C TYR A 106 10.46 -7.53 -1.02
N LYS A 107 9.13 -7.54 -1.14
CA LYS A 107 8.33 -8.68 -1.60
C LYS A 107 7.50 -8.26 -2.80
N ILE A 108 7.21 -9.21 -3.68
CA ILE A 108 6.22 -9.05 -4.75
C ILE A 108 5.23 -10.21 -4.67
N ARG A 109 3.94 -9.89 -4.57
CA ARG A 109 2.88 -10.90 -4.59
C ARG A 109 2.56 -11.29 -6.04
N ALA A 110 1.95 -12.45 -6.21
CA ALA A 110 1.44 -12.84 -7.52
C ALA A 110 0.40 -11.80 -7.99
N PRO A 111 0.40 -11.40 -9.28
CA PRO A 111 -0.57 -10.43 -9.77
C PRO A 111 -2.01 -10.92 -9.61
N MET A 112 -2.93 -10.02 -9.22
CA MET A 112 -4.35 -10.34 -9.08
C MET A 112 -4.95 -10.73 -10.44
N PRO A 113 -5.47 -11.97 -10.58
CA PRO A 113 -5.92 -12.48 -11.87
C PRO A 113 -7.03 -11.64 -12.49
N GLY A 114 -6.84 -11.26 -13.75
CA GLY A 114 -7.83 -10.51 -14.52
C GLY A 114 -7.99 -9.05 -14.11
N LYS A 115 -7.23 -8.54 -13.13
CA LYS A 115 -7.33 -7.13 -12.70
C LYS A 115 -6.41 -6.22 -13.51
N SER A 116 -6.84 -4.99 -13.78
CA SER A 116 -5.99 -3.98 -14.44
C SER A 116 -5.12 -3.20 -13.44
N HIS A 117 -4.53 -2.07 -13.87
CA HIS A 117 -3.82 -1.18 -12.95
C HIS A 117 -4.73 -0.55 -11.89
N VAL A 118 -6.01 -0.33 -12.21
CA VAL A 118 -7.01 0.22 -11.29
C VAL A 118 -7.72 -0.87 -10.47
N MET A 119 -7.00 -1.93 -10.12
CA MET A 119 -7.51 -3.10 -9.38
C MET A 119 -8.26 -2.74 -8.08
N VAL A 120 -7.87 -1.64 -7.43
CA VAL A 120 -8.50 -1.13 -6.19
C VAL A 120 -9.96 -0.73 -6.38
N LEU A 121 -10.36 -0.37 -7.61
CA LEU A 121 -11.74 -0.09 -8.00
C LEU A 121 -12.46 -1.35 -8.49
N GLU A 122 -11.75 -2.20 -9.22
CA GLU A 122 -12.34 -3.39 -9.84
C GLU A 122 -12.70 -4.45 -8.81
N ASP A 123 -11.89 -4.59 -7.77
CA ASP A 123 -12.08 -5.59 -6.71
C ASP A 123 -11.51 -5.11 -5.37
N PRO A 124 -12.22 -4.21 -4.68
CA PRO A 124 -11.79 -3.74 -3.38
C PRO A 124 -11.78 -4.85 -2.31
N ALA A 125 -12.47 -5.97 -2.54
CA ALA A 125 -12.44 -7.10 -1.61
C ALA A 125 -11.09 -7.83 -1.67
N ASP A 126 -10.68 -8.24 -2.87
CA ASP A 126 -9.40 -8.92 -3.07
C ASP A 126 -8.20 -8.02 -2.67
N CYS A 127 -8.30 -6.72 -2.94
CA CYS A 127 -7.31 -5.74 -2.48
C CYS A 127 -7.23 -5.63 -0.96
N ALA A 128 -8.37 -5.60 -0.26
CA ALA A 128 -8.38 -5.54 1.19
C ALA A 128 -7.77 -6.80 1.81
N GLU A 129 -8.12 -7.99 1.30
CA GLU A 129 -7.56 -9.26 1.78
C GLU A 129 -6.04 -9.33 1.55
N ALA A 130 -5.56 -8.88 0.39
CA ALA A 130 -4.14 -8.83 0.10
C ALA A 130 -3.36 -7.90 1.07
N ILE A 131 -3.93 -6.74 1.42
CA ILE A 131 -3.35 -5.83 2.42
C ILE A 131 -3.37 -6.47 3.80
N LEU A 132 -4.50 -7.07 4.21
CA LEU A 132 -4.64 -7.71 5.52
C LEU A 132 -3.66 -8.87 5.72
N ALA A 133 -3.44 -9.67 4.67
CA ALA A 133 -2.45 -10.75 4.67
C ALA A 133 -1.03 -10.23 4.92
N ASP A 134 -0.65 -9.08 4.34
CA ASP A 134 0.65 -8.45 4.61
C ASP A 134 0.71 -7.86 6.02
N LEU A 135 -0.36 -7.23 6.50
CA LEU A 135 -0.41 -6.66 7.85
C LEU A 135 -0.25 -7.74 8.93
N GLU A 136 -0.81 -8.94 8.72
CA GLU A 136 -0.68 -10.05 9.68
C GLU A 136 0.77 -10.52 9.87
N GLU A 137 1.64 -10.31 8.87
CA GLU A 137 3.07 -10.62 8.98
C GLU A 137 3.86 -9.62 9.84
N LEU A 138 3.31 -8.43 10.10
CA LEU A 138 3.94 -7.39 10.90
C LEU A 138 3.75 -7.63 12.40
N ASP A 139 4.82 -7.45 13.17
CA ASP A 139 4.84 -7.79 14.61
C ASP A 139 3.82 -7.01 15.44
N CYS A 140 3.43 -5.79 15.02
CA CYS A 140 2.42 -5.00 15.71
C CYS A 140 0.97 -5.53 15.56
N PHE A 141 0.73 -6.41 14.58
CA PHE A 141 -0.57 -7.04 14.34
C PHE A 141 -0.60 -8.53 14.71
N LYS A 142 0.56 -9.14 14.99
CA LYS A 142 0.61 -10.50 15.51
C LYS A 142 -0.03 -10.58 16.90
N PRO A 143 -0.79 -11.66 17.19
CA PRO A 143 -1.30 -11.88 18.53
C PRO A 143 -0.12 -11.93 19.52
N ARG A 144 -0.14 -11.07 20.54
CA ARG A 144 0.79 -11.22 21.66
C ARG A 144 0.43 -12.52 22.36
N THR A 145 1.29 -13.53 22.26
CA THR A 145 1.23 -14.68 23.16
C THR A 145 1.47 -14.16 24.57
N SER A 146 0.41 -14.10 25.37
CA SER A 146 0.52 -13.90 26.80
C SER A 146 1.48 -14.97 27.33
N ARG A 147 2.66 -14.57 27.80
CA ARG A 147 3.46 -15.45 28.65
C ARG A 147 2.63 -15.64 29.93
N LEU A 148 2.07 -16.84 30.08
CA LEU A 148 1.52 -17.32 31.35
C LEU A 148 2.61 -17.37 32.41
#